data_AF-A0A5E6MPP0-F1
#
_entry.id   AF-A0A5E6MPP0-F1
#
_cell.length_a   1.000
_cell.length_b   1.000
_cell.length_c   1.000
_cell.angle_alpha   90.00
_cell.angle_beta   90.00
_cell.angle_gamma   90.00
#
_symmetry.space_group_name_H-M   'P 1'
#
loop_
_entity.id
_entity.type
_entity.pdbx_description
1 polymer ?
#
loop_
_entity_poly.entity_id
_entity_poly.type
_entity_poly.pdbx_seq_one_letter_code
_entity_poly.pdbx_strand_id
1 'polypeptide(L)'
;MSKLLFTLPLLVALSACAQLQLRSSQPLFFDVDLDTEIRSPPLQSGARAPASNLQQRRRMRMAEVQSLKNARIIGETRNGYLQFVAEPQESAYRSYAVRIVEEENRSRYLFYSAEARKQGESLSRVEAHYGERWQDDAFPGEYVQMPDGSWSKKEEPGEGKRG
;
A
#
# COMPACT_ATOMS: atom_id res chain seq x y z
N MET A 1 52.33 71.40 -1.89
CA MET A 1 52.10 70.28 -2.82
C MET A 1 52.01 68.98 -2.02
N SER A 2 50.80 68.41 -1.92
CA SER A 2 50.41 66.97 -1.88
C SER A 2 51.36 65.95 -1.19
N LYS A 3 50.97 65.09 -0.24
CA LYS A 3 49.89 64.08 -0.31
C LYS A 3 49.59 63.37 1.05
N LEU A 4 48.30 63.04 1.18
CA LEU A 4 47.63 61.82 1.69
C LEU A 4 47.81 61.29 3.14
N LEU A 5 46.66 61.31 3.81
CA LEU A 5 46.14 60.43 4.87
C LEU A 5 46.23 58.93 4.52
N PHE A 6 46.44 58.08 5.53
CA PHE A 6 45.97 56.69 5.51
C PHE A 6 45.49 56.27 6.91
N THR A 7 44.22 55.93 6.99
CA THR A 7 43.52 55.28 8.10
C THR A 7 43.69 53.76 8.02
N LEU A 8 43.72 53.06 9.15
CA LEU A 8 43.62 51.61 9.22
C LEU A 8 42.61 51.20 10.31
N PRO A 9 41.54 50.44 9.99
CA PRO A 9 40.53 50.01 10.95
C PRO A 9 40.83 48.61 11.51
N LEU A 10 40.56 48.40 12.80
CA LEU A 10 40.66 47.10 13.49
C LEU A 10 39.30 46.38 13.41
N LEU A 11 39.20 45.38 12.53
CA LEU A 11 38.07 44.43 12.47
C LEU A 11 38.30 43.28 13.46
N VAL A 12 37.42 43.09 14.43
CA VAL A 12 37.39 41.93 15.34
C VAL A 12 36.53 40.83 14.71
N ALA A 13 37.12 39.63 14.60
CA ALA A 13 36.62 38.49 13.84
C ALA A 13 35.55 37.64 14.57
N LEU A 14 34.76 36.95 13.74
CA LEU A 14 33.55 36.20 14.03
C LEU A 14 33.77 34.86 14.76
N SER A 15 32.76 34.50 15.56
CA SER A 15 32.48 33.18 16.14
C SER A 15 32.48 32.05 15.09
N ALA A 16 33.17 30.94 15.38
CA ALA A 16 33.20 29.75 14.54
C ALA A 16 32.46 28.58 15.23
N CYS A 17 31.21 28.34 14.82
CA CYS A 17 30.56 27.04 15.01
C CYS A 17 31.10 26.07 13.95
N ALA A 18 31.78 25.01 14.36
CA ALA A 18 32.20 23.94 13.45
C ALA A 18 30.98 23.09 13.06
N GLN A 19 30.54 23.22 11.81
CA GLN A 19 29.43 22.47 11.24
C GLN A 19 29.93 21.08 10.82
N LEU A 20 29.51 20.03 11.54
CA LEU A 20 29.88 18.65 11.25
C LEU A 20 29.28 18.22 9.90
N GLN A 21 30.13 18.05 8.88
CA GLN A 21 29.70 17.58 7.56
C GLN A 21 29.85 16.06 7.48
N LEU A 22 28.74 15.34 7.64
CA LEU A 22 28.66 13.91 7.34
C LEU A 22 28.61 13.70 5.82
N ARG A 23 29.78 13.65 5.19
CA ARG A 23 29.93 13.23 3.80
C ARG A 23 30.38 11.76 3.79
N SER A 24 29.46 10.83 3.62
CA SER A 24 29.83 9.46 3.24
C SER A 24 30.27 9.46 1.77
N SER A 25 31.48 8.98 1.50
CA SER A 25 32.15 9.10 0.20
C SER A 25 31.65 8.13 -0.87
N GLN A 26 30.78 7.18 -0.55
CA GLN A 26 30.26 6.22 -1.52
C GLN A 26 28.77 5.96 -1.27
N PRO A 27 27.91 6.16 -2.30
CA PRO A 27 26.50 5.77 -2.20
C PRO A 27 26.41 4.25 -2.11
N LEU A 28 25.69 3.76 -1.10
CA LEU A 28 25.32 2.35 -1.02
C LEU A 28 24.27 2.07 -2.10
N PHE A 29 24.65 1.34 -3.14
CA PHE A 29 23.70 0.82 -4.12
C PHE A 29 23.00 -0.38 -3.50
N PHE A 30 21.69 -0.29 -3.32
CA PHE A 30 20.85 -1.44 -3.02
C PHE A 30 20.28 -1.93 -4.34
N ASP A 31 20.63 -3.15 -4.73
CA ASP A 31 19.99 -3.83 -5.85
C ASP A 31 18.54 -4.12 -5.45
N VAL A 32 17.61 -3.34 -6.01
CA VAL A 32 16.18 -3.55 -5.84
C VAL A 32 15.64 -3.86 -7.23
N ASP A 33 15.41 -5.14 -7.52
CA ASP A 33 14.54 -5.58 -8.62
C ASP A 33 13.12 -5.06 -8.33
N LEU A 34 12.86 -3.84 -8.80
CA LEU A 34 11.56 -3.21 -8.76
C LEU A 34 10.89 -3.48 -10.09
N ASP A 35 10.03 -4.50 -10.15
CA ASP A 35 9.06 -4.64 -11.24
C ASP A 35 8.29 -3.33 -11.35
N THR A 36 8.50 -2.61 -12.46
CA THR A 36 7.96 -1.27 -12.71
C THR A 36 6.47 -1.32 -13.10
N GLU A 37 5.66 -2.07 -12.38
CA GLU A 37 4.20 -1.93 -12.44
C GLU A 37 3.79 -0.98 -11.31
N ILE A 38 3.89 0.33 -11.57
CA ILE A 38 3.48 1.38 -10.64
C ILE A 38 1.94 1.33 -10.53
N ARG A 39 1.44 0.45 -9.66
CA ARG A 39 0.05 0.48 -9.20
C ARG A 39 -0.04 1.45 -8.03
N SER A 40 -0.72 2.57 -8.24
CA SER A 40 -1.05 3.52 -7.18
C SER A 40 -1.85 2.83 -6.07
N PRO A 41 -1.62 3.15 -4.79
CA PRO A 41 -0.78 4.25 -4.30
C PRO A 41 0.72 3.89 -4.21
N PRO A 42 1.62 4.90 -4.35
CA PRO A 42 3.06 4.67 -4.36
C PRO A 42 3.52 3.98 -3.07
N LEU A 43 4.29 2.91 -3.22
CA LEU A 43 5.02 2.28 -2.13
C LEU A 43 6.03 3.29 -1.59
N GLN A 44 5.66 4.03 -0.54
CA GLN A 44 6.61 4.90 0.16
C GLN A 44 7.82 4.05 0.56
N SER A 45 8.99 4.45 0.07
CA SER A 45 10.30 3.87 0.35
C SER A 45 10.72 4.19 1.78
N GLY A 46 10.06 3.57 2.75
CA GLY A 46 10.35 3.74 4.16
C GLY A 46 10.15 2.42 4.89
N ALA A 47 11.27 1.72 5.12
CA ALA A 47 11.40 0.46 5.87
C ALA A 47 10.53 -0.71 5.37
N ARG A 48 11.20 -1.79 4.94
CA ARG A 48 10.59 -3.11 4.79
C ARG A 48 10.09 -3.55 6.17
N ALA A 49 8.84 -3.24 6.52
CA ALA A 49 8.25 -3.68 7.76
C ALA A 49 8.40 -5.22 7.82
N PRO A 50 8.91 -5.80 8.92
CA PRO A 50 9.08 -7.24 9.02
C PRO A 50 7.75 -7.93 8.77
N ALA A 51 7.78 -9.07 8.06
CA ALA A 51 6.57 -9.78 7.65
C ALA A 51 5.58 -9.96 8.81
N SER A 52 6.06 -10.29 10.01
CA SER A 52 5.25 -10.43 11.23
C SER A 52 4.35 -9.23 11.55
N ASN A 53 4.80 -8.01 11.27
CA ASN A 53 4.01 -6.80 11.48
C ASN A 53 2.90 -6.68 10.41
N LEU A 54 3.12 -7.20 9.21
CA LEU A 54 2.11 -7.20 8.14
C LEU A 54 0.88 -8.03 8.51
N GLN A 55 1.04 -9.28 8.98
CA GLN A 55 -0.11 -10.10 9.35
C GLN A 55 -0.86 -9.51 10.56
N GLN A 56 -0.14 -8.94 11.52
CA GLN A 56 -0.77 -8.27 12.66
C GLN A 56 -1.62 -7.07 12.22
N ARG A 57 -1.10 -6.21 11.34
CA ARG A 57 -1.87 -5.08 10.78
C ARG A 57 -3.12 -5.52 10.04
N ARG A 58 -3.03 -6.61 9.26
CA ARG A 58 -4.20 -7.18 8.58
C ARG A 58 -5.23 -7.68 9.59
N ARG A 59 -4.81 -8.44 10.60
CA ARG A 59 -5.69 -8.94 11.68
C ARG A 59 -6.46 -7.80 12.36
N MET A 60 -5.80 -6.69 12.65
CA MET A 60 -6.44 -5.52 13.28
C MET A 60 -7.49 -4.86 12.36
N ARG A 61 -7.30 -4.90 11.03
CA ARG A 61 -8.21 -4.29 10.05
C ARG A 61 -9.29 -5.25 9.53
N MET A 62 -9.26 -6.54 9.88
CA MET A 62 -10.25 -7.52 9.40
C MET A 62 -11.68 -7.11 9.73
N ALA A 63 -11.94 -6.61 10.94
CA ALA A 63 -13.28 -6.17 11.35
C ALA A 63 -13.77 -4.98 10.50
N GLU A 64 -12.89 -4.05 10.17
CA GLU A 64 -13.20 -2.89 9.34
C GLU A 64 -13.50 -3.30 7.89
N VAL A 65 -12.65 -4.16 7.30
CA VAL A 65 -12.88 -4.72 5.97
C VAL A 65 -14.21 -5.48 5.93
N GLN A 66 -14.46 -6.34 6.92
CA GLN A 66 -15.70 -7.11 7.01
C GLN A 66 -16.93 -6.21 7.13
N SER A 67 -16.81 -5.10 7.88
CA SER A 67 -17.90 -4.12 8.01
C SER A 67 -18.23 -3.46 6.67
N LEU A 68 -17.21 -3.09 5.88
CA LEU A 68 -17.41 -2.52 4.54
C LEU A 68 -18.01 -3.52 3.54
N LYS A 69 -17.63 -4.80 3.61
CA LYS A 69 -18.20 -5.89 2.78
C LYS A 69 -19.66 -6.17 3.14
N ASN A 70 -19.98 -6.22 4.44
CA ASN A 70 -21.34 -6.37 4.94
C ASN A 70 -22.22 -5.18 4.54
N ALA A 71 -21.67 -3.96 4.57
CA ALA A 71 -22.34 -2.74 4.13
C ALA A 71 -22.49 -2.61 2.61
N ARG A 72 -22.02 -3.61 1.83
CA ARG A 72 -22.14 -3.62 0.36
C ARG A 72 -21.43 -2.44 -0.31
N ILE A 73 -20.34 -1.95 0.31
CA ILE A 73 -19.53 -0.84 -0.21
C ILE A 73 -18.35 -1.38 -1.03
N ILE A 74 -17.77 -2.50 -0.60
CA ILE A 74 -16.62 -3.13 -1.27
C ILE A 74 -16.87 -4.61 -1.54
N GLY A 75 -16.11 -5.17 -2.49
CA GLY A 75 -16.11 -6.60 -2.83
C GLY A 75 -14.72 -7.13 -3.12
N GLU A 76 -14.61 -8.46 -3.21
CA GLU A 76 -13.36 -9.18 -3.52
C GLU A 76 -13.18 -9.31 -5.04
N THR A 77 -12.07 -8.78 -5.56
CA THR A 77 -11.74 -8.87 -6.99
C THR A 77 -11.19 -10.25 -7.35
N ARG A 78 -11.22 -10.59 -8.64
CA ARG A 78 -10.69 -11.87 -9.16
C ARG A 78 -9.17 -12.05 -8.97
N ASN A 79 -8.46 -10.96 -8.71
CA ASN A 79 -7.02 -10.95 -8.44
C ASN A 79 -6.69 -10.70 -6.95
N GLY A 80 -7.67 -10.92 -6.07
CA GLY A 80 -7.43 -10.97 -4.63
C GLY A 80 -7.22 -9.62 -3.98
N TYR A 81 -7.83 -8.56 -4.48
CA TYR A 81 -7.85 -7.23 -3.87
C TYR A 81 -9.27 -6.82 -3.51
N LEU A 82 -9.41 -5.70 -2.81
CA LEU A 82 -10.68 -5.07 -2.51
C LEU A 82 -10.94 -3.92 -3.49
N GLN A 83 -12.18 -3.81 -3.96
CA GLN A 83 -12.62 -2.69 -4.79
C GLN A 83 -14.00 -2.21 -4.36
N PHE A 84 -14.26 -0.91 -4.54
CA PHE A 84 -15.58 -0.34 -4.33
C PHE A 84 -16.59 -0.89 -5.35
N VAL A 85 -17.71 -1.39 -4.84
CA VAL A 85 -18.89 -1.77 -5.63
C VAL A 85 -19.96 -0.68 -5.60
N ALA A 86 -19.94 0.16 -4.57
CA ALA A 86 -20.80 1.33 -4.42
C ALA A 86 -20.01 2.47 -3.76
N GLU A 87 -20.20 3.69 -4.23
CA GLU A 87 -19.53 4.86 -3.67
C GLU A 87 -20.27 5.39 -2.43
N PRO A 88 -19.62 5.47 -1.25
CA PRO A 88 -20.22 6.09 -0.07
C PRO A 88 -20.54 7.57 -0.34
N GLN A 89 -21.74 8.01 0.01
CA GLN A 89 -22.17 9.41 -0.23
C GLN A 89 -21.61 10.38 0.82
N GLU A 90 -21.51 9.93 2.06
CA GLU A 90 -20.97 10.74 3.14
C GLU A 90 -19.44 10.85 3.04
N SER A 91 -18.93 12.08 2.96
CA SER A 91 -17.50 12.35 2.73
C SER A 91 -16.58 11.70 3.78
N ALA A 92 -16.92 11.82 5.07
CA ALA A 92 -16.13 11.23 6.14
C ALA A 92 -16.07 9.70 6.04
N TYR A 93 -17.20 9.06 5.77
CA TYR A 93 -17.28 7.61 5.58
C TYR A 93 -16.57 7.15 4.30
N ARG A 94 -16.62 7.94 3.23
CA ARG A 94 -15.85 7.69 2.00
C ARG A 94 -14.35 7.71 2.27
N SER A 95 -13.84 8.76 2.92
CA SER A 95 -12.41 8.85 3.26
C SER A 95 -11.96 7.70 4.16
N TYR A 96 -12.81 7.31 5.13
CA TYR A 96 -12.58 6.14 5.95
C TYR A 96 -12.47 4.85 5.11
N ALA A 97 -13.46 4.59 4.24
CA ALA A 97 -13.48 3.38 3.42
C ALA A 97 -12.29 3.32 2.45
N VAL A 98 -11.93 4.44 1.82
CA VAL A 98 -10.79 4.54 0.89
C VAL A 98 -9.51 4.15 1.60
N ARG A 99 -9.25 4.73 2.79
CA ARG A 99 -8.07 4.40 3.60
C ARG A 99 -7.98 2.91 3.91
N ILE A 100 -9.08 2.29 4.34
CA ILE A 100 -9.09 0.86 4.68
C ILE A 100 -8.79 -0.02 3.46
N VAL A 101 -9.40 0.28 2.31
CA VAL A 101 -9.16 -0.45 1.05
C VAL A 101 -7.71 -0.31 0.61
N GLU A 102 -7.17 0.90 0.59
CA GLU A 102 -5.77 1.16 0.19
C GLU A 102 -4.77 0.46 1.10
N GLU A 103 -4.95 0.55 2.41
CA GLU A 103 -4.07 -0.11 3.38
C GLU A 103 -4.13 -1.65 3.25
N GLU A 104 -5.31 -2.21 2.97
CA GLU A 104 -5.46 -3.67 2.81
C GLU A 104 -4.87 -4.15 1.51
N ASN A 105 -5.13 -3.44 0.42
CA ASN A 105 -4.58 -3.78 -0.88
C ASN A 105 -3.05 -3.65 -0.88
N ARG A 106 -2.49 -2.61 -0.25
CA ARG A 106 -1.04 -2.52 -0.04
C ARG A 106 -0.51 -3.70 0.77
N SER A 107 -1.25 -4.11 1.81
CA SER A 107 -0.83 -5.24 2.63
C SER A 107 -0.88 -6.57 1.87
N ARG A 108 -1.92 -6.78 1.07
CA ARG A 108 -2.10 -7.94 0.18
C ARG A 108 -1.02 -7.99 -0.89
N TYR A 109 -0.73 -6.88 -1.56
CA TYR A 109 0.36 -6.77 -2.53
C TYR A 109 1.70 -7.20 -1.92
N LEU A 110 2.10 -6.62 -0.78
CA LEU A 110 3.37 -6.97 -0.13
C LEU A 110 3.46 -8.45 0.24
N PHE A 111 2.33 -9.03 0.65
CA PHE A 111 2.24 -10.45 0.96
C PHE A 111 2.34 -11.32 -0.30
N TYR A 112 1.59 -11.00 -1.36
CA TYR A 112 1.63 -11.74 -2.62
C TYR A 112 3.00 -11.65 -3.29
N SER A 113 3.64 -10.47 -3.29
CA SER A 113 5.00 -10.32 -3.81
C SER A 113 6.02 -11.16 -3.04
N ALA A 114 5.86 -11.27 -1.71
CA ALA A 114 6.73 -12.14 -0.91
C ALA A 114 6.50 -13.63 -1.22
N GLU A 115 5.24 -14.05 -1.37
CA GLU A 115 4.89 -15.42 -1.75
C GLU A 115 5.34 -15.78 -3.16
N ALA A 116 5.14 -14.90 -4.14
CA ALA A 116 5.60 -15.08 -5.52
C ALA A 116 7.11 -15.34 -5.58
N ARG A 117 7.90 -14.51 -4.90
CA ARG A 117 9.37 -14.69 -4.79
C ARG A 117 9.75 -15.99 -4.10
N LYS A 118 9.02 -16.38 -3.04
CA LYS A 118 9.26 -17.61 -2.29
C LYS A 118 8.95 -18.86 -3.12
N GLN A 119 7.91 -18.81 -3.95
CA GLN A 119 7.43 -19.93 -4.75
C GLN A 119 8.09 -19.99 -6.14
N GLY A 120 8.75 -18.92 -6.58
CA GLY A 120 9.29 -18.82 -7.94
C GLY A 120 8.18 -18.69 -9.00
N GLU A 121 7.00 -18.22 -8.61
CA GLU A 121 5.86 -18.00 -9.49
C GLU A 121 5.69 -16.51 -9.85
N SER A 122 4.93 -16.20 -10.89
CA SER A 122 4.58 -14.82 -11.21
C SER A 122 3.63 -14.24 -10.15
N LEU A 123 3.77 -12.94 -9.87
CA LEU A 123 2.85 -12.22 -8.98
C LEU A 123 1.39 -12.39 -9.40
N SER A 124 1.10 -12.32 -10.71
CA SER A 124 -0.24 -12.47 -11.26
C SER A 124 -0.89 -13.83 -10.94
N ARG A 125 -0.10 -14.91 -10.90
CA ARG A 125 -0.59 -16.25 -10.57
C ARG A 125 -0.93 -16.35 -9.08
N VAL A 126 -0.06 -15.80 -8.22
CA VAL A 126 -0.30 -15.72 -6.78
C VAL A 126 -1.53 -14.85 -6.47
N GLU A 127 -1.68 -13.70 -7.13
CA GLU A 127 -2.85 -12.84 -7.02
C GLU A 127 -4.15 -13.56 -7.38
N ALA A 128 -4.17 -14.27 -8.50
CA ALA A 128 -5.34 -15.05 -8.93
C ALA A 128 -5.69 -16.14 -7.90
N HIS A 129 -4.69 -16.88 -7.41
CA HIS A 129 -4.89 -17.90 -6.39
C HIS A 129 -5.49 -17.33 -5.09
N TYR A 130 -4.98 -16.20 -4.62
CA TYR A 130 -5.57 -15.52 -3.46
C TYR A 130 -6.93 -14.90 -3.79
N GLY A 131 -7.17 -14.46 -5.01
CA GLY A 131 -8.49 -14.04 -5.51
C GLY A 131 -9.53 -15.11 -5.30
N GLU A 132 -9.30 -16.31 -5.82
CA GLU A 132 -10.16 -17.47 -5.61
C GLU A 132 -10.40 -17.73 -4.13
N ARG A 133 -9.31 -17.76 -3.33
CA ARG A 133 -9.41 -17.99 -1.88
C ARG A 133 -10.28 -16.96 -1.17
N TRP A 134 -10.09 -15.66 -1.43
CA TRP A 134 -10.90 -14.63 -0.76
C TRP A 134 -12.35 -14.64 -1.20
N GLN A 135 -12.64 -15.05 -2.44
CA GLN A 135 -13.99 -15.23 -2.95
C GLN A 135 -14.67 -16.48 -2.38
N ASP A 136 -13.90 -17.52 -2.07
CA ASP A 136 -14.39 -18.72 -1.38
C ASP A 136 -14.66 -18.46 0.10
N ASP A 137 -13.79 -17.70 0.75
CA ASP A 137 -13.93 -17.28 2.15
C ASP A 137 -15.00 -16.17 2.33
N ALA A 138 -15.53 -15.60 1.23
CA ALA A 138 -16.56 -14.58 1.27
C ALA A 138 -17.88 -15.14 1.81
N PHE A 139 -18.55 -14.38 2.67
CA PHE A 139 -19.85 -14.76 3.20
C PHE A 139 -20.97 -14.61 2.15
N PRO A 140 -22.05 -15.38 2.26
CA PRO A 140 -23.23 -15.18 1.44
C PRO A 140 -23.73 -13.73 1.44
N GLY A 141 -24.10 -13.26 0.26
CA GLY A 141 -24.52 -11.90 -0.04
C GLY A 141 -23.37 -10.91 -0.25
N GLU A 142 -22.11 -11.24 0.09
CA GLU A 142 -20.95 -10.39 -0.21
C GLU A 142 -20.65 -10.33 -1.69
N TYR A 143 -20.09 -9.21 -2.15
CA TYR A 143 -19.75 -9.05 -3.56
C TYR A 143 -18.42 -9.71 -3.89
N VAL A 144 -18.44 -10.53 -4.94
CA VAL A 144 -17.28 -11.14 -5.57
C VAL A 144 -17.28 -10.79 -7.06
N GLN A 145 -16.10 -10.53 -7.60
CA GLN A 145 -15.95 -10.21 -9.01
C GLN A 145 -15.86 -11.49 -9.85
N MET A 146 -16.71 -11.59 -10.85
CA MET A 146 -16.75 -12.68 -11.82
C MET A 146 -15.58 -12.59 -12.81
N PRO A 147 -15.26 -13.68 -13.55
CA PRO A 147 -14.17 -13.69 -14.52
C PRO A 147 -14.27 -12.61 -15.60
N ASP A 148 -15.49 -12.20 -15.99
CA ASP A 148 -15.75 -11.14 -16.97
C ASP A 148 -15.62 -9.72 -16.38
N GLY A 149 -15.34 -9.59 -15.07
CA GLY A 149 -15.20 -8.33 -14.36
C GLY A 149 -16.51 -7.80 -13.77
N SER A 150 -17.65 -8.46 -14.04
CA SER A 150 -18.94 -8.13 -13.42
C SER A 150 -18.95 -8.50 -11.93
N TRP A 151 -19.87 -7.90 -11.17
CA TRP A 151 -20.02 -8.16 -9.75
C TRP A 151 -21.22 -9.07 -9.50
N SER A 152 -21.03 -10.13 -8.72
CA SER A 152 -22.09 -10.99 -8.22
C SER A 152 -22.09 -11.04 -6.71
N LYS A 153 -23.24 -11.29 -6.10
CA LYS A 153 -23.32 -11.61 -4.67
C LYS A 153 -23.07 -13.09 -4.49
N LYS A 154 -22.23 -13.46 -3.52
CA LYS A 154 -21.99 -14.86 -3.16
C LYS A 154 -23.31 -15.51 -2.75
N GLU A 155 -23.64 -16.63 -3.36
CA GLU A 155 -24.84 -17.41 -3.00
C GLU A 155 -24.59 -18.25 -1.75
N GLU A 156 -25.67 -18.69 -1.09
CA GLU A 156 -25.59 -19.68 -0.02
C GLU A 156 -25.04 -21.02 -0.55
N PRO A 157 -24.25 -21.77 0.23
CA PRO A 157 -23.80 -23.11 -0.17
C PRO A 157 -25.00 -24.04 -0.42
N GLY A 158 -25.38 -24.24 -1.68
CA GLY A 158 -26.46 -25.14 -2.09
C GLY A 158 -27.57 -24.53 -2.95
N GLU A 159 -27.54 -23.23 -3.25
CA GLU A 159 -28.59 -22.57 -4.04
C GLU A 159 -28.41 -22.74 -5.57
N GLY A 160 -27.18 -22.96 -6.03
CA GLY A 160 -26.83 -23.14 -7.46
C GLY A 160 -27.29 -24.45 -8.14
N LYS A 161 -28.29 -25.17 -7.60
CA LYS A 161 -28.87 -26.39 -8.21
C LYS A 161 -30.40 -26.33 -8.37
N ARG A 162 -30.95 -25.14 -8.62
CA ARG A 162 -32.36 -25.00 -9.03
C ARG A 162 -32.48 -23.98 -10.16
N GLY A 163 -32.14 -24.43 -11.37
CA GLY A 163 -32.32 -23.69 -12.63
C GLY A 163 -32.09 -24.60 -13.80
#